data_AF-A0A1Q3WRG6-F1
#
_entry.id   AF-A0A1Q3WRG6-F1
#
_cell.length_a   1.000
_cell.length_b   1.000
_cell.length_c   1.000
_cell.angle_alpha   90.00
_cell.angle_beta   90.00
_cell.angle_gamma   90.00
#
_symmetry.space_group_name_H-M   'P 1'
#
loop_
_entity.id
_entity.type
_entity.pdbx_description
1 polymer ?
#
loop_
_entity_poly.entity_id
_entity_poly.type
_entity_poly.pdbx_seq_one_letter_code
_entity_poly.pdbx_strand_id
1 'polypeptide(L)'
;MKNQSVKCKNCGNKSKGKYCISCGQRTDTKRLNAIEIITEFWKLFTNVEHSFVKTLVGMYRTPGRVMGEYLGGRRKRYQNPITYFAVGILLYSILGSHAKENGYYVGTLLEYNQYYLYAILIVVTIIGYAFAGYPKHHFVEVLVILAYVYGTVLLTINPALLYIQLPLLFLRDRMDSRLFTIIWDIPVILYVIYAFRSFFIFQKMSQTRLALTVSAAIAVYLVFMFFFVKAA
;
A
#
# COMPACT_ATOMS: atom_id res chain seq x y z
N MET A 1 8.39 37.79 26.29
CA MET A 1 7.53 37.03 25.36
C MET A 1 6.07 37.13 25.84
N LYS A 2 5.20 37.86 25.14
CA LYS A 2 3.83 38.15 25.63
C LYS A 2 2.94 36.91 25.58
N ASN A 3 2.59 36.39 26.76
CA ASN A 3 1.73 35.24 26.99
C ASN A 3 0.24 35.63 26.93
N GLN A 4 -0.20 36.25 25.82
CA GLN A 4 -1.58 36.73 25.66
C GLN A 4 -2.52 35.57 25.29
N SER A 5 -3.50 35.30 26.15
CA SER A 5 -4.60 34.38 25.85
C SER A 5 -5.55 34.99 24.82
N VAL A 6 -5.77 34.30 23.70
CA VAL A 6 -6.69 34.74 22.64
C VAL A 6 -8.01 34.01 22.81
N LYS A 7 -9.13 34.72 22.64
CA LYS A 7 -10.46 34.10 22.61
C LYS A 7 -10.63 33.33 21.29
N CYS A 8 -10.88 32.03 21.36
CA CYS A 8 -11.08 31.20 20.18
C CYS A 8 -12.31 31.67 19.40
N LYS A 9 -12.17 31.90 18.09
CA LYS A 9 -13.27 32.36 17.23
C LYS A 9 -14.33 31.29 16.98
N ASN A 10 -13.99 30.00 17.13
CA ASN A 10 -14.92 28.88 16.99
C ASN A 10 -15.73 28.63 18.28
N CYS A 11 -15.06 28.27 19.38
CA CYS A 11 -15.74 27.85 20.61
C CYS A 11 -15.80 28.92 21.72
N GLY A 12 -15.22 30.11 21.52
CA GLY A 12 -15.25 31.19 22.50
C GLY A 12 -14.34 31.02 23.72
N ASN A 13 -13.72 29.86 23.93
CA ASN A 13 -12.81 29.63 25.06
C ASN A 13 -11.48 30.38 24.91
N LYS A 14 -10.89 30.76 26.05
CA LYS A 14 -9.52 31.31 26.07
C LYS A 14 -8.54 30.21 25.70
N SER A 15 -7.67 30.47 24.73
CA SER A 15 -6.61 29.55 24.32
C SER A 15 -5.26 30.24 24.29
N LYS A 16 -4.22 29.48 24.62
CA LYS A 16 -2.81 29.88 24.55
C LYS A 16 -2.09 28.90 23.63
N GLY A 17 -1.30 29.42 22.69
CA GLY A 17 -0.62 28.62 21.66
C GLY A 17 -1.28 28.73 20.28
N LYS A 18 -0.76 28.00 19.29
CA LYS A 18 -1.20 28.05 17.87
C LYS A 18 -2.55 27.38 17.61
N TYR A 19 -3.01 26.53 18.52
CA TYR A 19 -4.26 25.77 18.40
C TYR A 19 -5.06 25.86 19.70
N CYS A 20 -6.38 25.85 19.57
CA CYS A 20 -7.32 25.88 20.68
C CYS A 20 -7.35 24.53 21.37
N ILE A 21 -7.18 24.53 22.69
CA ILE A 21 -7.16 23.29 23.49
C ILE A 21 -8.56 22.65 23.56
N SER A 22 -9.62 23.47 23.50
CA SER A 22 -11.00 22.97 23.63
C SER A 22 -11.58 22.40 22.33
N CYS A 23 -11.22 22.95 21.16
CA CYS A 23 -11.84 22.56 19.89
C CYS A 23 -10.85 22.30 18.74
N GLY A 24 -9.54 22.45 18.96
CA GLY A 24 -8.52 22.22 17.94
C GLY A 24 -8.38 23.30 16.86
N GLN A 25 -9.22 24.35 16.83
CA GLN A 25 -9.09 25.43 15.84
C GLN A 25 -7.76 26.18 16.01
N ARG A 26 -7.10 26.54 14.90
CA ARG A 26 -5.99 27.50 14.94
C ARG A 26 -6.40 28.83 15.57
N THR A 27 -5.56 29.36 16.45
CA THR A 27 -5.83 30.63 17.16
C THR A 27 -5.50 31.86 16.32
N ASP A 28 -4.68 31.70 15.27
CA ASP A 28 -4.24 32.75 14.34
C ASP A 28 -5.17 32.92 13.12
N THR A 29 -6.48 32.77 13.30
CA THR A 29 -7.47 32.84 12.20
C THR A 29 -7.66 34.27 11.70
N LYS A 30 -7.24 34.52 10.46
CA LYS A 30 -7.46 35.79 9.73
C LYS A 30 -8.73 35.74 8.91
N ARG A 31 -9.19 36.90 8.42
CA ARG A 31 -10.34 36.99 7.52
C ARG A 31 -9.91 36.48 6.14
N LEU A 32 -10.59 35.46 5.64
CA LEU A 32 -10.33 34.86 4.33
C LEU A 32 -10.34 35.95 3.26
N ASN A 33 -9.26 36.03 2.49
CA ASN A 33 -9.17 36.83 1.27
C ASN A 33 -8.78 35.94 0.09
N ALA A 34 -8.98 36.44 -1.14
CA ALA A 34 -8.75 35.66 -2.36
C ALA A 34 -7.30 35.13 -2.45
N ILE A 35 -6.31 35.90 -1.98
CA ILE A 35 -4.90 35.51 -1.97
C ILE A 35 -4.65 34.37 -0.97
N GLU A 36 -5.27 34.42 0.21
CA GLU A 36 -5.21 33.36 1.22
C GLU A 36 -5.87 32.07 0.72
N ILE A 37 -7.01 32.15 0.03
CA ILE A 37 -7.67 30.99 -0.58
C ILE A 37 -6.79 30.37 -1.66
N ILE A 38 -6.21 31.19 -2.55
CA ILE A 38 -5.26 30.71 -3.58
C ILE A 38 -4.02 30.10 -2.92
N THR A 39 -3.49 30.71 -1.86
CA THR A 39 -2.34 30.19 -1.12
C THR A 39 -2.67 28.89 -0.39
N GLU A 40 -3.88 28.75 0.18
CA GLU A 40 -4.36 27.51 0.78
C GLU A 40 -4.57 26.42 -0.28
N PHE A 41 -5.10 26.76 -1.46
CA PHE A 41 -5.23 25.86 -2.59
C PHE A 41 -3.86 25.37 -3.09
N TRP A 42 -2.90 26.28 -3.28
CA TRP A 42 -1.52 25.91 -3.60
C TRP A 42 -0.87 25.11 -2.49
N LYS A 43 -1.14 25.40 -1.20
CA LYS A 43 -0.69 24.57 -0.08
C LYS A 43 -1.36 23.21 -0.05
N LEU A 44 -2.58 23.04 -0.54
CA LEU A 44 -3.23 21.74 -0.68
C LEU A 44 -2.61 20.93 -1.82
N PHE A 45 -2.25 21.57 -2.94
CA PHE A 45 -1.56 20.93 -4.07
C PHE A 45 -0.06 20.68 -3.81
N THR A 46 0.63 21.58 -3.11
CA THR A 46 2.04 21.39 -2.70
C THR A 46 2.17 20.51 -1.46
N ASN A 47 1.13 20.45 -0.60
CA ASN A 47 0.91 19.34 0.33
C ASN A 47 0.11 18.20 -0.33
N VAL A 48 0.17 17.99 -1.66
CA VAL A 48 0.02 16.61 -2.18
C VAL A 48 0.96 15.80 -1.33
N GLU A 49 0.36 14.96 -0.48
CA GLU A 49 0.92 14.66 0.83
C GLU A 49 2.38 14.24 0.67
N HIS A 50 3.33 15.05 1.15
CA HIS A 50 4.74 14.68 1.12
C HIS A 50 4.95 13.27 1.69
N SER A 51 4.06 12.83 2.59
CA SER A 51 3.99 11.46 3.09
C SER A 51 3.64 10.41 2.03
N PHE A 52 2.72 10.65 1.08
CA PHE A 52 2.36 9.68 0.04
C PHE A 52 3.56 9.38 -0.87
N VAL A 53 4.14 10.40 -1.51
CA VAL A 53 5.31 10.22 -2.40
C VAL A 53 6.49 9.63 -1.62
N LYS A 54 6.72 10.09 -0.39
CA LYS A 54 7.77 9.55 0.49
C LYS A 54 7.51 8.10 0.89
N THR A 55 6.26 7.69 1.07
CA THR A 55 5.89 6.30 1.33
C THR A 55 6.12 5.46 0.09
N LEU A 56 5.66 5.92 -1.08
CA LEU A 56 5.86 5.24 -2.35
C LEU A 56 7.35 4.99 -2.65
N VAL A 57 8.16 6.06 -2.63
CA VAL A 57 9.62 5.96 -2.82
C VAL A 57 10.28 5.13 -1.71
N GLY A 58 9.81 5.30 -0.47
CA GLY A 58 10.32 4.56 0.68
C GLY A 58 10.05 3.06 0.58
N MET A 59 8.90 2.64 0.08
CA MET A 59 8.50 1.24 -0.12
C MET A 59 9.30 0.54 -1.22
N TYR A 60 9.93 1.30 -2.12
CA TYR A 60 10.87 0.75 -3.09
C TYR A 60 12.31 0.70 -2.58
N ARG A 61 12.76 1.73 -1.87
CA ARG A 61 14.16 1.83 -1.44
C ARG A 61 14.44 1.09 -0.14
N THR A 62 13.54 1.21 0.83
CA THR A 62 13.69 0.70 2.20
C THR A 62 12.33 0.33 2.82
N PRO A 63 11.57 -0.62 2.23
CA PRO A 63 10.21 -0.95 2.70
C PRO A 63 10.17 -1.36 4.18
N GLY A 64 11.17 -2.12 4.64
CA GLY A 64 11.26 -2.54 6.05
C GLY A 64 11.33 -1.37 7.03
N ARG A 65 12.04 -0.29 6.64
CA ARG A 65 12.12 0.93 7.44
C ARG A 65 10.80 1.68 7.45
N VAL A 66 10.10 1.78 6.32
CA VAL A 66 8.78 2.45 6.24
C VAL A 66 7.79 1.78 7.18
N MET A 67 7.62 0.46 7.01
CA MET A 67 6.68 -0.32 7.82
C MET A 67 7.09 -0.32 9.29
N GLY A 68 8.37 -0.55 9.60
CA GLY A 68 8.86 -0.59 10.97
C GLY A 68 8.80 0.76 11.70
N GLU A 69 9.11 1.87 11.02
CA GLU A 69 8.97 3.21 11.61
C GLU A 69 7.49 3.58 11.83
N TYR A 70 6.57 3.19 10.93
CA TYR A 70 5.14 3.43 11.10
C TYR A 70 4.57 2.64 12.29
N LEU A 71 4.90 1.34 12.39
CA LEU A 71 4.54 0.49 13.54
C LEU A 71 5.14 1.02 14.84
N GLY A 72 6.38 1.52 14.80
CA GLY A 72 7.04 2.20 15.91
C GLY A 72 6.50 3.59 16.25
N GLY A 73 5.39 4.03 15.65
CA GLY A 73 4.66 5.25 16.02
C GLY A 73 4.99 6.50 15.20
N ARG A 74 5.89 6.45 14.22
CA ARG A 74 6.21 7.60 13.33
C ARG A 74 5.16 7.81 12.23
N ARG A 75 3.88 7.84 12.60
CA ARG A 75 2.72 7.79 11.70
C ARG A 75 2.49 9.04 10.85
N LYS A 76 3.02 10.21 11.24
CA LYS A 76 2.96 11.45 10.42
C LYS A 76 3.94 11.46 9.25
N ARG A 77 4.97 10.61 9.29
CA ARG A 77 6.05 10.62 8.28
C ARG A 77 5.63 9.92 6.99
N TYR A 78 4.72 8.96 7.10
CA TYR A 78 4.28 8.07 6.03
C TYR A 78 2.77 8.13 5.89
N GLN A 79 2.28 7.73 4.73
CA GLN A 79 0.86 7.72 4.44
C GLN A 79 0.16 6.71 5.32
N ASN A 80 -1.08 6.99 5.72
CA ASN A 80 -1.91 5.97 6.38
C ASN A 80 -1.96 4.69 5.50
N PRO A 81 -1.62 3.50 6.04
CA PRO A 81 -1.53 2.26 5.27
C PRO A 81 -2.85 1.88 4.59
N ILE A 82 -3.98 2.08 5.27
CA ILE A 82 -5.31 1.75 4.74
C ILE A 82 -5.66 2.70 3.59
N THR A 83 -5.43 4.00 3.78
CA THR A 83 -5.62 4.99 2.69
C THR A 83 -4.69 4.70 1.52
N TYR A 84 -3.43 4.38 1.78
CA TYR A 84 -2.44 4.04 0.75
C TYR A 84 -2.87 2.82 -0.08
N PHE A 85 -3.34 1.77 0.58
CA PHE A 85 -3.90 0.58 -0.06
C PHE A 85 -5.18 0.89 -0.86
N ALA A 86 -6.12 1.65 -0.28
CA ALA A 86 -7.37 2.03 -0.92
C ALA A 86 -7.14 2.85 -2.19
N VAL A 87 -6.19 3.80 -2.18
CA VAL A 87 -5.79 4.55 -3.38
C VAL A 87 -5.22 3.60 -4.44
N GLY A 88 -4.44 2.59 -4.03
CA GLY A 88 -3.97 1.54 -4.94
C GLY A 88 -5.09 0.75 -5.59
N ILE A 89 -6.07 0.28 -4.81
CA ILE A 89 -7.25 -0.42 -5.35
C ILE A 89 -7.98 0.48 -6.35
N LEU A 90 -8.25 1.73 -5.97
CA LEU A 90 -8.99 2.66 -6.81
C LEU A 90 -8.27 2.90 -8.14
N LEU A 91 -6.98 3.21 -8.09
CA LEU A 91 -6.17 3.45 -9.29
C LEU A 91 -6.15 2.21 -10.19
N TYR A 92 -5.84 1.05 -9.61
CA TYR A 92 -5.75 -0.19 -10.38
C TYR A 92 -7.09 -0.56 -11.02
N SER A 93 -8.20 -0.35 -10.30
CA SER A 93 -9.55 -0.63 -10.82
C SER A 93 -9.91 0.31 -11.97
N ILE A 94 -9.56 1.61 -11.88
CA ILE A 94 -9.81 2.57 -12.97
C ILE A 94 -9.00 2.20 -14.22
N LEU A 95 -7.70 1.95 -14.06
CA LEU A 95 -6.83 1.55 -15.17
C LEU A 95 -7.29 0.24 -15.80
N GLY A 96 -7.75 -0.68 -14.96
CA GLY A 96 -8.37 -1.90 -15.38
C GLY A 96 -9.63 -1.65 -16.22
N SER A 97 -10.63 -0.97 -15.68
CA SER A 97 -11.85 -0.65 -16.44
C SER A 97 -11.55 0.03 -17.79
N HIS A 98 -10.62 0.98 -17.81
CA HIS A 98 -10.21 1.64 -19.05
C HIS A 98 -9.56 0.67 -20.06
N ALA A 99 -8.66 -0.21 -19.60
CA ALA A 99 -8.09 -1.22 -20.47
C ALA A 99 -9.16 -2.20 -20.98
N LYS A 100 -10.21 -2.47 -20.21
CA LYS A 100 -11.30 -3.38 -20.59
C LYS A 100 -12.13 -2.81 -21.72
N GLU A 101 -12.50 -1.54 -21.61
CA GLU A 101 -13.26 -0.81 -22.63
C GLU A 101 -12.52 -0.76 -23.97
N ASN A 102 -11.19 -0.67 -23.95
CA ASN A 102 -10.38 -0.61 -25.17
C ASN A 102 -9.98 -1.99 -25.72
N GLY A 103 -10.58 -3.08 -25.23
CA GLY A 103 -10.33 -4.43 -25.74
C GLY A 103 -8.95 -5.00 -25.35
N TYR A 104 -8.25 -4.35 -24.42
CA TYR A 104 -6.97 -4.81 -23.92
C TYR A 104 -7.09 -5.92 -22.86
N TYR A 105 -8.32 -6.30 -22.51
CA TYR A 105 -8.58 -7.24 -21.43
C TYR A 105 -8.41 -8.69 -21.82
N VAL A 106 -7.55 -9.34 -21.06
CA VAL A 106 -7.30 -10.78 -21.10
C VAL A 106 -8.26 -11.46 -20.14
N GLY A 107 -9.40 -11.95 -20.63
CA GLY A 107 -10.20 -13.02 -20.02
C GLY A 107 -10.72 -12.82 -18.57
N THR A 108 -11.98 -13.18 -18.37
CA THR A 108 -12.65 -13.26 -17.04
C THR A 108 -11.91 -14.09 -15.98
N LEU A 109 -10.93 -14.94 -16.34
CA LEU A 109 -10.07 -15.67 -15.41
C LEU A 109 -8.98 -14.81 -14.75
N LEU A 110 -8.46 -13.73 -15.36
CA LEU A 110 -7.42 -12.90 -14.74
C LEU A 110 -7.97 -12.01 -13.62
N GLU A 111 -9.15 -11.41 -13.80
CA GLU A 111 -9.81 -10.60 -12.74
C GLU A 111 -10.08 -11.47 -11.51
N TYR A 112 -10.64 -12.67 -11.68
CA TYR A 112 -10.94 -13.59 -10.57
C TYR A 112 -9.67 -14.08 -9.85
N ASN A 113 -8.61 -14.41 -10.60
CA ASN A 113 -7.35 -14.88 -10.03
C ASN A 113 -6.62 -13.83 -9.19
N GLN A 114 -6.66 -12.56 -9.59
CA GLN A 114 -5.90 -11.52 -8.90
C GLN A 114 -6.47 -11.18 -7.52
N TYR A 115 -7.80 -11.10 -7.40
CA TYR A 115 -8.46 -10.94 -6.10
C TYR A 115 -8.30 -12.17 -5.20
N TYR A 116 -8.35 -13.38 -5.77
CA TYR A 116 -8.04 -14.61 -5.05
C TYR A 116 -6.58 -14.68 -4.59
N LEU A 117 -5.64 -14.24 -5.42
CA LEU A 117 -4.22 -14.20 -5.10
C LEU A 117 -3.94 -13.24 -3.94
N TYR A 118 -4.60 -12.07 -3.91
CA TYR A 118 -4.50 -11.16 -2.77
C TYR A 118 -5.13 -11.74 -1.50
N ALA A 119 -6.30 -12.37 -1.61
CA ALA A 119 -6.93 -13.05 -0.48
C ALA A 119 -6.03 -14.17 0.07
N ILE A 120 -5.43 -14.97 -0.81
CA ILE A 120 -4.53 -16.06 -0.46
C ILE A 120 -3.24 -15.54 0.15
N LEU A 121 -2.60 -14.54 -0.45
CA LEU A 121 -1.37 -13.99 0.11
C LEU A 121 -1.62 -13.28 1.46
N ILE A 122 -2.82 -12.69 1.68
CA ILE A 122 -3.24 -12.20 3.01
C ILE A 122 -3.33 -13.37 3.99
N VAL A 123 -4.05 -14.44 3.64
CA VAL A 123 -4.24 -15.63 4.49
C VAL A 123 -2.90 -16.30 4.82
N VAL A 124 -2.07 -16.51 3.82
CA VAL A 124 -0.71 -17.05 3.94
C VAL A 124 0.16 -16.19 4.82
N THR A 125 0.11 -14.86 4.67
CA THR A 125 0.91 -13.97 5.49
C THR A 125 0.44 -14.03 6.95
N ILE A 126 -0.87 -14.08 7.18
CA ILE A 126 -1.44 -14.25 8.53
C ILE A 126 -0.98 -15.57 9.14
N ILE A 127 -1.05 -16.67 8.39
CA ILE A 127 -0.61 -18.00 8.82
C ILE A 127 0.91 -17.99 9.11
N GLY A 128 1.71 -17.46 8.20
CA GLY A 128 3.17 -17.36 8.36
C GLY A 128 3.56 -16.51 9.57
N TYR A 129 2.81 -15.44 9.86
CA TYR A 129 3.00 -14.64 11.07
C TYR A 129 2.61 -15.39 12.34
N ALA A 130 1.50 -16.14 12.31
CA ALA A 130 1.04 -16.96 13.42
C ALA A 130 2.07 -18.05 13.78
N PHE A 131 2.69 -18.69 12.78
CA PHE A 131 3.73 -19.70 12.99
C PHE A 131 5.09 -19.14 13.43
N ALA A 132 5.36 -17.86 13.19
CA ALA A 132 6.65 -17.27 13.53
C ALA A 132 6.79 -16.87 15.02
N GLY A 133 5.76 -17.12 15.84
CA GLY A 133 5.83 -17.12 17.31
C GLY A 133 6.14 -15.76 17.92
N TYR A 134 5.57 -14.68 17.38
CA TYR A 134 5.90 -13.31 17.78
C TYR A 134 4.97 -12.77 18.87
N PRO A 135 5.48 -12.46 20.08
CA PRO A 135 4.67 -11.87 21.15
C PRO A 135 4.47 -10.35 21.01
N LYS A 136 5.20 -9.67 20.12
CA LYS A 136 5.21 -8.20 20.02
C LYS A 136 4.32 -7.59 18.93
N HIS A 137 3.81 -8.38 17.99
CA HIS A 137 3.08 -7.84 16.84
C HIS A 137 1.70 -8.48 16.79
N HIS A 138 0.69 -7.67 17.11
CA HIS A 138 -0.70 -8.08 17.04
C HIS A 138 -1.16 -8.24 15.59
N PHE A 139 -2.25 -8.96 15.37
CA PHE A 139 -2.91 -9.11 14.06
C PHE A 139 -3.00 -7.80 13.26
N VAL A 140 -3.28 -6.69 13.95
CA VAL A 140 -3.37 -5.34 13.36
C VAL A 140 -2.06 -4.87 12.72
N GLU A 141 -0.90 -5.21 13.30
CA GLU A 141 0.40 -4.81 12.75
C GLU A 141 0.70 -5.55 11.45
N VAL A 142 0.30 -6.82 11.37
CA VAL A 142 0.38 -7.61 10.14
C VAL A 142 -0.48 -6.98 9.04
N LEU A 143 -1.70 -6.56 9.37
CA LEU A 143 -2.57 -5.87 8.42
C LEU A 143 -1.94 -4.56 7.90
N VAL A 144 -1.27 -3.81 8.77
CA VAL A 144 -0.56 -2.58 8.38
C VAL A 144 0.58 -2.87 7.39
N ILE A 145 1.38 -3.90 7.68
CA ILE A 145 2.46 -4.36 6.78
C ILE A 145 1.89 -4.74 5.42
N LEU A 146 0.84 -5.57 5.43
CA LEU A 146 0.17 -6.03 4.21
C LEU A 146 -0.41 -4.89 3.39
N ALA A 147 -1.08 -3.93 4.04
CA ALA A 147 -1.65 -2.77 3.37
C ALA A 147 -0.59 -1.95 2.62
N TYR A 148 0.61 -1.77 3.22
CA TYR A 148 1.71 -1.13 2.50
C TYR A 148 2.23 -1.97 1.34
N VAL A 149 2.49 -3.26 1.54
CA VAL A 149 3.04 -4.13 0.48
C VAL A 149 2.09 -4.22 -0.71
N TYR A 150 0.81 -4.57 -0.48
CA TYR A 150 -0.16 -4.65 -1.57
C TYR A 150 -0.52 -3.29 -2.14
N GLY A 151 -0.57 -2.24 -1.30
CA GLY A 151 -0.77 -0.89 -1.77
C GLY A 151 0.31 -0.51 -2.79
N THR A 152 1.58 -0.83 -2.52
CA THR A 152 2.66 -0.56 -3.46
C THR A 152 2.51 -1.40 -4.74
N VAL A 153 2.22 -2.70 -4.63
CA VAL A 153 1.99 -3.57 -5.79
C VAL A 153 0.89 -3.00 -6.71
N LEU A 154 -0.26 -2.61 -6.13
CA LEU A 154 -1.41 -2.07 -6.87
C LEU A 154 -1.13 -0.69 -7.48
N LEU A 155 -0.41 0.18 -6.76
CA LEU A 155 -0.11 1.52 -7.24
C LEU A 155 0.89 1.55 -8.39
N THR A 156 1.69 0.50 -8.55
CA THR A 156 2.91 0.60 -9.37
C THR A 156 3.20 -0.63 -10.20
N ILE A 157 3.42 -1.78 -9.56
CA ILE A 157 3.84 -3.00 -10.24
C ILE A 157 2.73 -3.46 -11.18
N ASN A 158 1.49 -3.59 -10.71
CA ASN A 158 0.42 -4.06 -11.59
C ASN A 158 0.09 -3.11 -12.74
N PRO A 159 -0.01 -1.77 -12.53
CA PRO A 159 -0.14 -0.85 -13.64
C PRO A 159 0.98 -1.01 -14.67
N ALA A 160 2.24 -1.11 -14.23
CA ALA A 160 3.36 -1.31 -15.13
C ALA A 160 3.23 -2.64 -15.90
N LEU A 161 2.88 -3.73 -15.22
CA LEU A 161 2.66 -5.03 -15.87
C LEU A 161 1.49 -5.00 -16.85
N LEU A 162 0.40 -4.28 -16.53
CA LEU A 162 -0.73 -4.09 -17.44
C LEU A 162 -0.25 -3.45 -18.75
N TYR A 163 0.55 -2.39 -18.69
CA TYR A 163 1.10 -1.75 -19.89
C TYR A 163 2.07 -2.64 -20.67
N ILE A 164 2.90 -3.44 -19.99
CA ILE A 164 3.84 -4.37 -20.64
C ILE A 164 3.10 -5.56 -21.25
N GLN A 165 1.96 -5.98 -20.67
CA GLN A 165 1.11 -7.04 -21.21
C GLN A 165 0.49 -6.66 -22.55
N LEU A 166 0.13 -5.39 -22.75
CA LEU A 166 -0.58 -4.90 -23.95
C LEU A 166 0.09 -5.32 -25.28
N PRO A 167 1.39 -5.04 -25.51
CA PRO A 167 2.03 -5.46 -26.76
C PRO A 167 2.23 -6.97 -26.84
N LEU A 168 2.24 -7.71 -25.72
CA LEU A 168 2.52 -9.15 -25.68
C LEU A 168 1.27 -10.03 -25.75
N LEU A 169 0.08 -9.43 -25.94
CA LEU A 169 -1.18 -10.15 -26.02
C LEU A 169 -1.21 -11.20 -27.13
N PHE A 170 -0.48 -10.99 -28.24
CA PHE A 170 -0.39 -11.96 -29.34
C PHE A 170 0.35 -13.26 -28.97
N LEU A 171 1.20 -13.24 -27.93
CA LEU A 171 1.88 -14.44 -27.41
C LEU A 171 0.96 -15.27 -26.52
N ARG A 172 -0.14 -14.68 -26.03
CA ARG A 172 -1.07 -15.34 -25.10
C ARG A 172 -1.66 -16.61 -25.69
N ASP A 173 -2.24 -16.53 -26.88
CA ASP A 173 -2.93 -17.67 -27.49
C ASP A 173 -1.95 -18.78 -27.95
N ARG A 174 -0.65 -18.54 -27.82
CA ARG A 174 0.41 -19.51 -28.12
C ARG A 174 1.03 -20.15 -26.88
N MET A 175 0.73 -19.66 -25.67
CA MET A 175 1.35 -20.13 -24.43
C MET A 175 0.27 -20.61 -23.45
N ASP A 176 0.55 -21.71 -22.75
CA ASP A 176 -0.33 -22.22 -21.70
C ASP A 176 -0.66 -21.10 -20.69
N SER A 177 -1.95 -20.99 -20.36
CA SER A 177 -2.45 -19.88 -19.55
C SER A 177 -1.87 -19.86 -18.14
N ARG A 178 -1.50 -21.02 -17.56
CA ARG A 178 -0.83 -21.08 -16.25
C ARG A 178 0.58 -20.53 -16.34
N LEU A 179 1.34 -20.94 -17.37
CA LEU A 179 2.69 -20.43 -17.59
C LEU A 179 2.68 -18.92 -17.81
N PHE A 180 1.74 -18.41 -18.60
CA PHE A 180 1.55 -16.98 -18.80
C PHE A 180 1.32 -16.27 -17.46
N THR A 181 0.35 -16.72 -16.65
CA THR A 181 0.07 -16.11 -15.34
C THR A 181 1.26 -16.18 -14.39
N ILE A 182 1.95 -17.33 -14.28
CA ILE A 182 3.13 -17.47 -13.41
C ILE A 182 4.20 -16.45 -13.79
N ILE A 183 4.49 -16.30 -15.09
CA ILE A 183 5.49 -15.35 -15.57
C ILE A 183 5.12 -13.91 -15.16
N TRP A 184 3.84 -13.55 -15.28
CA TRP A 184 3.36 -12.22 -14.90
C TRP A 184 3.37 -11.96 -13.39
N ASP A 185 3.29 -13.00 -12.55
CA ASP A 185 3.33 -12.85 -11.10
C ASP A 185 4.76 -12.77 -10.53
N ILE A 186 5.79 -13.15 -11.30
CA ILE A 186 7.20 -13.12 -10.85
C ILE A 186 7.59 -11.74 -10.27
N PRO A 187 7.33 -10.60 -10.92
CA PRO A 187 7.72 -9.28 -10.38
C PRO A 187 7.06 -8.97 -9.04
N VAL A 188 5.80 -9.39 -8.86
CA VAL A 188 5.07 -9.23 -7.60
C VAL A 188 5.69 -10.11 -6.52
N ILE A 189 5.94 -11.39 -6.81
CA ILE A 189 6.56 -12.34 -5.86
C ILE A 189 7.94 -11.83 -5.41
N LEU A 190 8.77 -11.40 -6.35
CA LEU A 190 10.11 -10.86 -6.06
C LEU A 190 10.02 -9.61 -5.17
N TYR A 191 9.08 -8.71 -5.46
CA TYR A 191 8.87 -7.51 -4.65
C TYR A 191 8.40 -7.85 -3.23
N VAL A 192 7.45 -8.77 -3.09
CA VAL A 192 6.95 -9.21 -1.78
C VAL A 192 8.09 -9.82 -0.96
N ILE A 193 8.88 -10.73 -1.53
CA ILE A 193 10.06 -11.32 -0.87
C ILE A 193 11.04 -10.22 -0.44
N TYR A 194 11.34 -9.26 -1.33
CA TYR A 194 12.20 -8.12 -1.03
C TYR A 194 11.66 -7.29 0.15
N ALA A 195 10.37 -6.95 0.14
CA ALA A 195 9.74 -6.13 1.17
C ALA A 195 9.76 -6.81 2.54
N PHE A 196 9.40 -8.09 2.60
CA PHE A 196 9.46 -8.87 3.84
C PHE A 196 10.89 -9.09 4.31
N ARG A 197 11.84 -9.38 3.42
CA ARG A 197 13.26 -9.47 3.78
C ARG A 197 13.77 -8.18 4.40
N SER A 198 13.46 -7.05 3.76
CA SER A 198 13.81 -5.72 4.27
C SER A 198 13.22 -5.48 5.67
N PHE A 199 11.96 -5.87 5.90
CA PHE A 199 11.31 -5.75 7.20
C PHE A 199 11.96 -6.61 8.27
N PHE A 200 12.25 -7.88 7.96
CA PHE A 200 12.90 -8.79 8.90
C PHE A 200 14.29 -8.31 9.27
N ILE A 201 15.07 -7.79 8.30
CA ILE A 201 16.38 -7.18 8.58
C ILE A 201 16.23 -5.95 9.49
N PHE A 202 15.27 -5.07 9.19
CA PHE A 202 15.04 -3.86 9.98
C PHE A 202 14.66 -4.17 11.44
N GLN A 203 13.83 -5.19 11.65
CA GLN A 203 13.42 -5.66 12.98
C GLN A 203 14.43 -6.61 13.63
N LYS A 204 15.60 -6.86 12.99
CA LYS A 204 16.63 -7.82 13.45
C LYS A 204 16.07 -9.24 13.68
N MET A 205 15.10 -9.64 12.86
CA MET A 205 14.47 -10.95 12.89
C MET A 205 15.31 -12.00 12.14
N SER A 206 15.19 -13.26 12.57
CA SER A 206 15.90 -14.38 11.95
C SER A 206 15.43 -14.64 10.52
N GLN A 207 16.39 -14.85 9.62
CA GLN A 207 16.13 -15.11 8.20
C GLN A 207 15.57 -16.53 7.96
N THR A 208 15.77 -17.47 8.89
CA THR A 208 15.17 -18.81 8.78
C THR A 208 13.64 -18.75 8.87
N ARG A 209 13.11 -17.84 9.71
CA ARG A 209 11.66 -17.61 9.82
C ARG A 209 11.09 -16.99 8.54
N LEU A 210 11.80 -16.02 7.96
CA LEU A 210 11.44 -15.46 6.66
C LEU A 210 11.38 -16.55 5.58
N ALA A 211 12.41 -17.41 5.51
CA ALA A 211 12.46 -18.49 4.54
C ALA A 211 11.27 -19.46 4.69
N LEU A 212 10.89 -19.82 5.92
CA LEU A 212 9.71 -20.64 6.19
C LEU A 212 8.41 -19.95 5.74
N THR A 213 8.24 -18.67 6.08
CA THR A 213 7.05 -17.89 5.66
C THR A 213 6.95 -17.79 4.14
N VAL A 214 8.05 -17.48 3.45
CA VAL A 214 8.11 -17.39 1.99
C VAL A 214 7.86 -18.75 1.34
N SER A 215 8.44 -19.82 1.88
CA SER A 215 8.25 -21.18 1.35
C SER A 215 6.80 -21.63 1.48
N ALA A 216 6.15 -21.37 2.62
CA ALA A 216 4.74 -21.62 2.82
C ALA A 216 3.88 -20.81 1.83
N ALA A 217 4.24 -19.54 1.59
CA ALA A 217 3.54 -18.69 0.63
C ALA A 217 3.63 -19.21 -0.80
N ILE A 218 4.82 -19.59 -1.23
CA ILE A 218 5.05 -20.17 -2.56
C ILE A 218 4.29 -21.50 -2.68
N ALA A 219 4.32 -22.36 -1.66
CA ALA A 219 3.60 -23.62 -1.69
C ALA A 219 2.09 -23.42 -1.87
N VAL A 220 1.48 -22.51 -1.10
CA VAL A 220 0.05 -22.20 -1.23
C VAL A 220 -0.26 -21.58 -2.59
N TYR A 221 0.59 -20.69 -3.09
CA TYR A 221 0.46 -20.13 -4.43
C TYR A 221 0.47 -21.22 -5.51
N LEU A 222 1.43 -22.15 -5.45
CA LEU A 222 1.54 -23.24 -6.42
C LEU A 222 0.33 -24.19 -6.35
N VAL A 223 -0.14 -24.52 -5.15
CA VAL A 223 -1.36 -25.32 -4.95
C VAL A 223 -2.56 -24.60 -5.58
N PHE A 224 -2.71 -23.30 -5.33
CA PHE A 224 -3.77 -22.51 -5.94
C PHE A 224 -3.69 -22.54 -7.47
N MET A 225 -2.50 -22.28 -8.04
CA MET A 225 -2.29 -22.31 -9.49
C MET A 225 -2.64 -23.66 -10.10
N PHE A 226 -2.33 -24.76 -9.40
CA PHE A 226 -2.64 -26.12 -9.85
C PHE A 226 -4.15 -26.41 -9.91
N PHE A 227 -4.91 -25.98 -8.91
CA PHE A 227 -6.34 -26.29 -8.80
C PHE A 227 -7.27 -25.30 -9.51
N PHE A 228 -6.92 -24.00 -9.52
CA PHE A 228 -7.85 -22.94 -9.92
C PHE A 228 -7.55 -22.32 -11.27
N VAL A 229 -6.32 -22.42 -11.76
CA VAL A 229 -5.98 -22.00 -13.12
C VAL A 229 -6.01 -23.24 -14.00
N LYS A 230 -6.85 -23.29 -15.04
CA LYS A 230 -6.86 -24.44 -15.96
C LYS A 230 -5.61 -24.41 -16.85
N ALA A 231 -4.94 -25.55 -17.00
CA ALA A 231 -3.98 -25.72 -18.10
C ALA A 231 -4.81 -25.84 -19.38
N ALA A 232 -4.48 -25.05 -20.40
CA ALA A 232 -5.18 -25.04 -21.68
C ALA A 232 -4.13 -25.07 -22.80
#